data_AF-A0A6A4I9T8-F1
#
_entry.id   AF-A0A6A4I9T8-F1
#
_cell.length_a   1.000
_cell.length_b   1.000
_cell.length_c   1.000
_cell.angle_alpha   90.00
_cell.angle_beta   90.00
_cell.angle_gamma   90.00
#
_symmetry.space_group_name_H-M   'P 1'
#
loop_
_entity.id
_entity.type
_entity.pdbx_description
1 polymer ?
#
loop_
_entity_poly.entity_id
_entity_poly.type
_entity_poly.pdbx_seq_one_letter_code
_entity_poly.pdbx_strand_id
1 'polypeptide(L)'
;MSESSDSDLCSQCRKPAFNPRVDVDSSDLYSRLRSESGPSAVQRQDIEDLLLLCDRDYEDYELEVARLESQILYIRQQQKQLKRHKKTLRSLCSPIRKLPNEILRLIFDYACKSNLLQEFPWSLDSKGPPTDASSFPITFLPASSISATCSRWRCVAMSTPSLWSRLKLEISAWETSPKNTNAFTDALELYLQRSKDYPLDINLHVSGDEGLEHKPLPLTLLIQHSKRWKSFQ
;
A
#
# COMPACT_ATOMS: atom_id res chain seq x y z
N MET A 1 -31.96 -47.75 -15.64
CA MET A 1 -30.88 -47.74 -14.63
C MET A 1 -30.74 -46.30 -14.18
N SER A 2 -31.19 -46.05 -12.95
CA SER A 2 -31.26 -44.76 -12.28
C SER A 2 -29.87 -44.36 -11.76
N GLU A 3 -29.28 -43.34 -12.36
CA GLU A 3 -28.09 -42.69 -11.79
C GLU A 3 -28.54 -41.68 -10.73
N SER A 4 -27.95 -41.85 -9.55
CA SER A 4 -28.31 -41.24 -8.28
C SER A 4 -28.05 -39.73 -8.24
N SER A 5 -29.07 -39.01 -7.81
CA SER A 5 -29.11 -37.60 -7.39
C SER A 5 -28.26 -37.35 -6.13
N ASP A 6 -26.95 -37.52 -6.23
CA ASP A 6 -26.02 -37.23 -5.12
C ASP A 6 -25.58 -35.74 -5.10
N SER A 7 -26.15 -34.90 -5.99
CA SER A 7 -25.83 -33.47 -6.15
C SER A 7 -26.54 -32.55 -5.16
N ASP A 8 -27.58 -33.00 -4.47
CA ASP A 8 -28.53 -32.10 -3.78
C ASP A 8 -28.36 -32.07 -2.26
N LEU A 9 -27.39 -32.81 -1.72
CA LEU A 9 -27.20 -32.95 -0.27
C LEU A 9 -26.19 -31.95 0.28
N CYS A 10 -26.56 -31.26 1.36
CA CYS A 10 -25.67 -30.38 2.11
C CYS A 10 -24.45 -31.16 2.66
N SER A 11 -23.24 -30.70 2.36
CA SER A 11 -21.98 -31.38 2.76
C SER A 11 -21.74 -31.49 4.28
N GLN A 12 -22.48 -30.74 5.10
CA GLN A 12 -22.39 -30.80 6.57
C GLN A 12 -23.43 -31.70 7.25
N CYS A 13 -24.64 -31.85 6.68
CA CYS A 13 -25.72 -32.61 7.32
C CYS A 13 -26.32 -33.72 6.45
N ARG A 14 -25.86 -33.87 5.19
CA ARG A 14 -26.32 -34.86 4.19
C ARG A 14 -27.84 -34.92 4.00
N LYS A 15 -28.53 -33.80 4.23
CA LYS A 15 -29.94 -33.63 3.91
C LYS A 15 -30.09 -32.80 2.64
N PRO A 16 -31.15 -33.01 1.84
CA PRO A 16 -31.46 -32.10 0.74
C PRO A 16 -31.58 -30.69 1.33
N ALA A 17 -30.91 -29.72 0.70
CA ALA A 17 -30.89 -28.33 1.19
C ALA A 17 -32.31 -27.74 1.25
N PHE A 18 -33.19 -28.23 0.36
CA PHE A 18 -34.58 -27.84 0.26
C PHE A 18 -35.42 -28.97 -0.35
N ASN A 19 -36.67 -29.11 0.08
CA ASN A 19 -37.66 -29.95 -0.58
C ASN A 19 -38.75 -29.04 -1.17
N PRO A 20 -38.75 -28.80 -2.50
CA PRO A 20 -39.75 -27.94 -3.12
C PRO A 20 -41.16 -28.45 -2.89
N ARG A 21 -42.08 -27.52 -2.62
CA ARG A 21 -43.50 -27.77 -2.44
C ARG A 21 -44.22 -27.86 -3.78
N VAL A 22 -43.66 -27.22 -4.81
CA VAL A 22 -44.19 -27.22 -6.18
C VAL A 22 -43.24 -27.95 -7.13
N ASP A 23 -43.80 -28.82 -7.96
CA ASP A 23 -43.09 -29.37 -9.13
C ASP A 23 -43.16 -28.35 -10.27
N VAL A 24 -41.98 -27.90 -10.73
CA VAL A 24 -41.85 -26.83 -11.74
C VAL A 24 -41.93 -27.40 -13.17
N ASP A 25 -42.27 -28.69 -13.35
CA ASP A 25 -42.49 -29.25 -14.68
C ASP A 25 -43.67 -28.55 -15.42
N SER A 26 -43.29 -27.65 -16.31
CA SER A 26 -44.20 -26.79 -17.09
C SER A 26 -44.94 -27.53 -18.20
N SER A 27 -44.61 -28.79 -18.48
CA SER A 27 -45.20 -29.55 -19.60
C SER A 27 -46.71 -29.74 -19.46
N ASP A 28 -47.21 -29.96 -18.23
CA ASP A 28 -48.64 -30.05 -17.91
C ASP A 28 -49.34 -28.68 -17.88
N LEU A 29 -48.62 -27.63 -17.47
CA LEU A 29 -49.14 -26.26 -17.46
C LEU A 29 -49.38 -25.72 -18.89
N TYR A 30 -48.45 -25.98 -19.81
CA TYR A 30 -48.59 -25.56 -21.21
C TYR A 30 -49.67 -26.33 -21.97
N SER A 31 -49.94 -27.60 -21.61
CA SER A 31 -51.00 -28.39 -22.23
C SER A 31 -52.38 -27.82 -21.85
N ARG A 32 -52.61 -27.56 -20.55
CA ARG A 32 -53.84 -26.97 -20.01
C ARG A 32 -54.14 -25.60 -20.61
N LEU A 33 -53.13 -24.71 -20.70
CA LEU A 33 -53.27 -23.39 -21.33
C LEU A 33 -53.70 -23.44 -22.81
N ARG A 34 -53.45 -24.55 -23.52
CA ARG A 34 -53.74 -24.72 -24.94
C ARG A 34 -55.03 -25.49 -25.23
N SER A 35 -55.50 -26.35 -24.31
CA SER A 35 -56.66 -27.23 -24.55
C SER A 35 -57.93 -26.83 -23.80
N GLU A 36 -57.82 -26.07 -22.70
CA GLU A 36 -58.94 -25.73 -21.84
C GLU A 36 -59.46 -24.30 -22.09
N SER A 37 -60.78 -24.14 -22.27
CA SER A 37 -61.42 -22.83 -22.47
C SER A 37 -62.82 -22.80 -21.87
N GLY A 38 -63.09 -21.81 -21.00
CA GLY A 38 -64.37 -21.60 -20.32
C GLY A 38 -64.21 -21.42 -18.80
N PRO A 39 -65.21 -20.82 -18.11
CA PRO A 39 -65.13 -20.48 -16.67
C PRO A 39 -65.05 -21.68 -15.70
N SER A 40 -65.05 -22.92 -16.22
CA SER A 40 -65.11 -24.17 -15.45
C SER A 40 -63.83 -25.01 -15.52
N ALA A 41 -62.86 -24.66 -16.37
CA ALA A 41 -61.76 -25.57 -16.71
C ALA A 41 -60.65 -25.61 -15.64
N VAL A 42 -60.41 -24.50 -14.94
CA VAL A 42 -59.55 -24.45 -13.76
C VAL A 42 -60.23 -23.58 -12.70
N GLN A 43 -60.34 -24.08 -11.46
CA GLN A 43 -60.87 -23.27 -10.37
C GLN A 43 -59.83 -22.21 -10.00
N ARG A 44 -60.25 -20.94 -9.96
CA ARG A 44 -59.38 -19.81 -9.61
C ARG A 44 -58.63 -20.04 -8.29
N GLN A 45 -59.27 -20.68 -7.31
CA GLN A 45 -58.69 -20.95 -5.99
C GLN A 45 -57.50 -21.91 -6.07
N ASP A 46 -57.55 -22.96 -6.89
CA ASP A 46 -56.45 -23.92 -7.03
C ASP A 46 -55.19 -23.25 -7.62
N ILE A 47 -55.40 -22.28 -8.53
CA ILE A 47 -54.30 -21.47 -9.09
C ILE A 47 -53.72 -20.54 -8.02
N GLU A 48 -54.57 -19.87 -7.24
CA GLU A 48 -54.14 -18.99 -6.14
C GLU A 48 -53.35 -19.76 -5.08
N ASP A 49 -53.80 -20.95 -4.70
CA ASP A 49 -53.11 -21.81 -3.74
C ASP A 49 -51.75 -22.29 -4.28
N LEU A 50 -51.67 -22.63 -5.56
CA LEU A 50 -50.41 -23.00 -6.22
C LEU A 50 -49.43 -21.82 -6.27
N LEU A 51 -49.91 -20.62 -6.59
CA LEU A 51 -49.10 -19.39 -6.57
C LEU A 51 -48.54 -19.12 -5.16
N LEU A 52 -49.35 -19.30 -4.11
CA LEU A 52 -48.91 -19.17 -2.72
C LEU A 52 -47.85 -20.20 -2.31
N LEU A 53 -47.80 -21.36 -2.95
CA LEU A 53 -46.75 -22.36 -2.72
C LEU A 53 -45.47 -21.97 -3.49
N CYS A 54 -45.60 -21.48 -4.72
CA CYS A 54 -44.47 -20.94 -5.49
C CYS A 54 -43.80 -19.77 -4.77
N ASP A 55 -44.58 -18.83 -4.23
CA ASP A 55 -44.07 -17.68 -3.49
C ASP A 55 -43.27 -18.13 -2.26
N ARG A 56 -43.78 -19.12 -1.52
CA ARG A 56 -43.09 -19.70 -0.35
C ARG A 56 -41.80 -20.42 -0.72
N ASP A 57 -41.78 -21.19 -1.81
CA ASP A 57 -40.55 -21.83 -2.29
C ASP A 57 -39.52 -20.79 -2.76
N TYR A 58 -39.95 -19.73 -3.44
CA TYR A 58 -39.08 -18.63 -3.85
C TYR A 58 -38.46 -17.90 -2.65
N GLU A 59 -39.26 -17.58 -1.63
CA GLU A 59 -38.76 -16.97 -0.38
C GLU A 59 -37.72 -17.86 0.31
N ASP A 60 -37.95 -19.17 0.37
CA ASP A 60 -36.99 -20.10 0.95
C ASP A 60 -35.68 -20.17 0.14
N TYR A 61 -35.75 -20.12 -1.20
CA TYR A 61 -34.56 -20.04 -2.06
C TYR A 61 -33.79 -18.73 -1.86
N GLU A 62 -34.47 -17.59 -1.76
CA GLU A 62 -33.82 -16.30 -1.49
C GLU A 62 -33.09 -16.32 -0.14
N LEU A 63 -33.69 -16.91 0.89
CA LEU A 63 -33.05 -17.09 2.19
C LEU A 63 -31.81 -17.99 2.11
N GLU A 64 -31.88 -19.09 1.37
CA GLU A 64 -30.74 -20.00 1.21
C GLU A 64 -29.62 -19.38 0.37
N VAL A 65 -29.95 -18.63 -0.68
CA VAL A 65 -29.00 -17.82 -1.45
C VAL A 65 -28.30 -16.84 -0.52
N ALA A 66 -29.05 -16.05 0.26
CA ALA A 66 -28.47 -15.10 1.20
C ALA A 66 -27.56 -15.77 2.25
N ARG A 67 -27.94 -16.96 2.73
CA ARG A 67 -27.14 -17.77 3.67
C ARG A 67 -25.83 -18.24 3.03
N LEU A 68 -25.90 -18.80 1.83
CA LEU A 68 -24.74 -19.31 1.09
C LEU A 68 -23.80 -18.17 0.69
N GLU A 69 -24.33 -17.03 0.24
CA GLU A 69 -23.55 -15.83 -0.05
C GLU A 69 -22.81 -15.34 1.20
N SER A 70 -23.48 -15.30 2.35
CA SER A 70 -22.85 -14.96 3.63
C SER A 70 -21.72 -15.93 3.99
N GLN A 71 -21.92 -17.23 3.76
CA GLN A 71 -20.91 -18.25 4.00
C GLN A 71 -19.70 -18.11 3.03
N ILE A 72 -19.95 -17.80 1.76
CA ILE A 72 -18.91 -17.52 0.76
C ILE A 72 -18.10 -16.30 1.18
N LEU A 73 -18.76 -15.21 1.60
CA LEU A 73 -18.09 -14.00 2.07
C LEU A 73 -17.20 -14.29 3.28
N TYR A 74 -17.72 -15.03 4.26
CA TYR A 74 -16.96 -15.45 5.44
C TYR A 74 -15.71 -16.25 5.05
N ILE A 75 -15.84 -17.28 4.22
CA ILE A 75 -14.70 -18.13 3.81
C ILE A 75 -13.68 -17.31 3.01
N ARG A 76 -14.11 -16.42 2.11
CA ARG A 76 -13.21 -15.52 1.36
C ARG A 76 -12.44 -14.60 2.30
N GLN A 77 -13.07 -14.08 3.36
CA GLN A 77 -12.41 -13.29 4.38
C GLN A 77 -11.35 -14.12 5.13
N GLN A 78 -11.68 -15.36 5.54
CA GLN A 78 -10.73 -16.27 6.19
C GLN A 78 -9.53 -16.58 5.29
N GLN A 79 -9.77 -16.88 4.01
CA GLN A 79 -8.69 -17.09 3.02
C GLN A 79 -7.78 -15.86 2.89
N LYS A 80 -8.35 -14.65 2.86
CA LYS A 80 -7.58 -13.40 2.79
C LYS A 80 -6.73 -13.19 4.05
N GLN A 81 -7.28 -13.47 5.23
CA GLN A 81 -6.55 -13.40 6.49
C GLN A 81 -5.38 -14.40 6.54
N LEU A 82 -5.63 -15.65 6.17
CA LEU A 82 -4.60 -16.69 6.15
C LEU A 82 -3.49 -16.37 5.13
N LYS A 83 -3.84 -15.85 3.95
CA LYS A 83 -2.87 -15.40 2.94
C LYS A 83 -1.97 -14.28 3.47
N ARG A 84 -2.54 -13.31 4.19
CA ARG A 84 -1.78 -12.24 4.86
C ARG A 84 -0.85 -12.82 5.93
N HIS A 85 -1.35 -13.70 6.80
CA HIS A 85 -0.56 -14.35 7.86
C HIS A 85 0.63 -15.14 7.29
N LYS A 86 0.40 -15.94 6.24
CA LYS A 86 1.46 -16.68 5.53
C LYS A 86 2.52 -15.74 4.94
N LYS A 87 2.13 -14.59 4.38
CA LYS A 87 3.07 -13.57 3.88
C LYS A 87 3.91 -13.00 5.03
N THR A 88 3.32 -12.70 6.18
CA THR A 88 4.05 -12.22 7.36
C THR A 88 5.07 -13.24 7.84
N LEU A 89 4.68 -14.51 8.01
CA LEU A 89 5.59 -15.60 8.41
C LEU A 89 6.74 -15.77 7.42
N ARG A 90 6.44 -15.81 6.11
CA ARG A 90 7.48 -15.85 5.08
C ARG A 90 8.44 -14.68 5.16
N SER A 91 7.94 -13.49 5.46
CA SER A 91 8.80 -12.33 5.66
C SER A 91 9.78 -12.59 6.81
N LEU A 92 9.33 -13.15 7.94
CA LEU A 92 10.18 -13.44 9.10
C LEU A 92 11.35 -14.38 8.74
N CYS A 93 11.14 -15.28 7.78
CA CYS A 93 12.18 -16.17 7.27
C CYS A 93 13.10 -15.54 6.19
N SER A 94 12.89 -14.27 5.83
CA SER A 94 13.66 -13.59 4.79
C SER A 94 15.17 -13.60 5.11
N PRO A 95 16.05 -13.88 4.13
CA PRO A 95 17.51 -13.91 4.33
C PRO A 95 18.05 -12.64 4.99
N ILE A 96 17.46 -11.48 4.69
CA ILE A 96 17.89 -10.18 5.22
C ILE A 96 17.81 -10.09 6.74
N ARG A 97 16.93 -10.90 7.37
CA ARG A 97 16.81 -10.98 8.83
C ARG A 97 17.92 -11.82 9.47
N LYS A 98 18.59 -12.69 8.70
CA LYS A 98 19.71 -13.52 9.16
C LYS A 98 21.07 -12.82 9.05
N LEU A 99 21.17 -11.76 8.26
CA LEU A 99 22.41 -10.99 8.12
C LEU A 99 22.80 -10.38 9.47
N PRO A 100 24.07 -10.42 9.90
CA PRO A 100 24.59 -9.65 11.02
C PRO A 100 24.51 -8.13 10.78
N ASN A 101 24.64 -7.33 11.84
CA ASN A 101 24.56 -5.87 11.70
C ASN A 101 25.76 -5.31 10.92
N GLU A 102 26.92 -5.94 11.01
CA GLU A 102 28.16 -5.59 10.30
C GLU A 102 27.95 -5.67 8.79
N ILE A 103 27.31 -6.75 8.33
CA ILE A 103 27.00 -6.94 6.90
C ILE A 103 25.95 -5.93 6.44
N LEU A 104 24.94 -5.64 7.26
CA LEU A 104 23.98 -4.58 6.95
C LEU A 104 24.67 -3.22 6.82
N ARG A 105 25.63 -2.89 7.70
CA ARG A 105 26.41 -1.65 7.60
C ARG A 105 27.19 -1.58 6.29
N LEU A 106 27.85 -2.67 5.88
CA LEU A 106 28.57 -2.72 4.60
C LEU A 106 27.64 -2.49 3.41
N ILE A 107 26.47 -3.14 3.41
CA ILE A 107 25.45 -2.95 2.37
C ILE A 107 24.97 -1.49 2.35
N PHE A 108 24.71 -0.91 3.53
CA PHE A 108 24.23 0.47 3.64
C PHE A 108 25.27 1.47 3.17
N ASP A 109 26.54 1.26 3.52
CA ASP A 109 27.63 2.13 3.08
C ASP A 109 27.82 2.06 1.57
N TYR A 110 27.75 0.86 0.98
CA TYR A 110 27.78 0.67 -0.47
C TYR A 110 26.60 1.35 -1.19
N ALA A 111 25.39 1.24 -0.62
CA ALA A 111 24.18 1.81 -1.21
C ALA A 111 24.10 3.34 -1.05
N CYS A 112 24.62 3.88 0.06
CA CYS A 112 24.53 5.30 0.41
C CYS A 112 25.76 6.06 -0.08
N LYS A 113 25.90 6.27 -1.39
CA LYS A 113 27.05 6.99 -1.96
C LYS A 113 27.03 8.49 -1.65
N SER A 114 25.86 9.12 -1.74
CA SER A 114 25.64 10.53 -1.39
C SER A 114 24.16 10.75 -1.08
N ASN A 115 23.86 11.75 -0.26
CA ASN A 115 22.49 12.18 0.05
C ASN A 115 22.27 13.56 -0.56
N LEU A 116 21.45 13.61 -1.62
CA LEU A 116 21.04 14.85 -2.27
C LEU A 116 19.91 15.51 -1.47
N LEU A 117 20.24 16.63 -0.83
CA LEU A 117 19.26 17.58 -0.32
C LEU A 117 19.15 18.70 -1.35
N GLN A 118 17.97 18.85 -1.93
CA GLN A 118 17.66 19.89 -2.91
C GLN A 118 16.59 20.79 -2.30
N GLU A 119 16.88 22.08 -2.23
CA GLU A 119 15.92 23.09 -1.81
C GLU A 119 14.81 23.21 -2.86
N PHE A 120 13.58 23.56 -2.45
CA PHE A 120 12.47 23.80 -3.37
C PHE A 120 11.59 24.93 -2.86
N PRO A 121 10.95 25.71 -3.76
CA PRO A 121 11.01 25.61 -5.21
C PRO A 121 12.31 26.20 -5.81
N TRP A 122 12.56 25.95 -7.09
CA TRP A 122 13.60 26.64 -7.86
C TRP A 122 12.95 27.71 -8.73
N SER A 123 13.60 28.85 -8.91
CA SER A 123 13.07 29.92 -9.78
C SER A 123 12.96 29.43 -11.22
N LEU A 124 11.82 29.72 -11.86
CA LEU A 124 11.58 29.47 -13.29
C LEU A 124 12.56 30.25 -14.19
N ASP A 125 13.05 31.39 -13.70
CA ASP A 125 13.94 32.28 -14.45
C ASP A 125 15.44 31.90 -14.28
N SER A 126 15.73 31.00 -13.34
CA SER A 126 17.07 30.46 -13.11
C SER A 126 17.34 29.22 -13.96
N LYS A 127 18.62 28.89 -14.20
CA LYS A 127 18.97 27.51 -14.55
C LYS A 127 18.47 26.65 -13.39
N GLY A 128 17.48 25.80 -13.65
CA GLY A 128 16.91 24.88 -12.66
C GLY A 128 17.98 24.01 -11.98
N PRO A 129 17.60 23.18 -11.00
CA PRO A 129 18.57 22.44 -10.22
C PRO A 129 19.48 21.60 -11.13
N PRO A 130 20.78 21.50 -10.81
CA PRO A 130 21.73 20.73 -11.62
C PRO A 130 21.41 19.23 -11.61
N THR A 131 20.69 18.74 -10.60
CA THR A 131 20.15 17.38 -10.59
C THR A 131 18.64 17.40 -10.81
N ASP A 132 18.18 16.73 -11.85
CA ASP A 132 16.75 16.46 -12.01
C ASP A 132 16.29 15.44 -10.95
N ALA A 133 15.66 15.95 -9.90
CA ALA A 133 15.08 15.14 -8.83
C ALA A 133 13.70 14.57 -9.17
N SER A 134 13.27 14.59 -10.44
CA SER A 134 11.99 14.02 -10.92
C SER A 134 11.83 12.50 -10.68
N SER A 135 12.90 11.82 -10.24
CA SER A 135 12.92 10.39 -9.92
C SER A 135 12.51 10.08 -8.47
N PHE A 136 12.28 8.80 -8.17
CA PHE A 136 11.86 8.32 -6.84
C PHE A 136 12.72 8.91 -5.69
N PRO A 137 12.12 9.41 -4.58
CA PRO A 137 12.88 10.00 -3.46
C PRO A 137 13.94 9.08 -2.83
N ILE A 138 13.77 7.75 -2.95
CA ILE A 138 14.70 6.75 -2.43
C ILE A 138 16.09 6.83 -3.08
N THR A 139 16.16 7.27 -4.33
CA THR A 139 17.43 7.40 -5.06
C THR A 139 18.30 8.56 -4.57
N PHE A 140 17.69 9.56 -3.95
CA PHE A 140 18.37 10.81 -3.56
C PHE A 140 18.71 10.87 -2.08
N LEU A 141 17.91 10.23 -1.22
CA LEU A 141 18.11 10.21 0.23
C LEU A 141 18.28 8.78 0.76
N PRO A 142 19.37 8.08 0.37
CA PRO A 142 19.57 6.68 0.74
C PRO A 142 19.65 6.48 2.25
N ALA A 143 20.30 7.38 3.01
CA ALA A 143 20.36 7.25 4.47
C ALA A 143 18.97 7.32 5.12
N SER A 144 18.15 8.28 4.70
CA SER A 144 16.75 8.38 5.14
C SER A 144 15.96 7.11 4.79
N SER A 145 16.10 6.63 3.56
CA SER A 145 15.35 5.48 3.05
C SER A 145 15.72 4.16 3.74
N ILE A 146 17.02 3.93 3.96
CA ILE A 146 17.52 2.82 4.76
C ILE A 146 16.93 2.90 6.17
N SER A 147 16.98 4.08 6.81
CA SER A 147 16.44 4.27 8.16
C SER A 147 14.91 4.13 8.26
N ALA A 148 14.19 4.31 7.15
CA ALA A 148 12.74 4.18 7.08
C ALA A 148 12.27 2.73 6.86
N THR A 149 13.16 1.83 6.44
CA THR A 149 12.78 0.47 6.00
C THR A 149 12.21 -0.41 7.12
N CYS A 150 12.91 -0.53 8.26
CA CYS A 150 12.41 -1.22 9.45
C CYS A 150 13.14 -0.77 10.71
N SER A 151 12.64 -1.14 11.90
CA SER A 151 13.25 -0.76 13.20
C SER A 151 14.72 -1.16 13.30
N ARG A 152 15.06 -2.38 12.88
CA ARG A 152 16.45 -2.87 12.90
C ARG A 152 17.36 -2.05 12.00
N TRP A 153 16.92 -1.76 10.78
CA TRP A 153 17.69 -0.96 9.82
C TRP A 153 17.90 0.46 10.32
N ARG A 154 16.87 1.04 10.96
CA ARG A 154 16.97 2.32 11.65
C ARG A 154 18.03 2.30 12.73
N CYS A 155 18.03 1.31 13.62
CA CYS A 155 19.05 1.20 14.67
C CYS A 155 20.46 1.12 14.07
N VAL A 156 20.66 0.30 13.04
CA VAL A 156 21.95 0.17 12.37
C VAL A 156 22.36 1.49 11.70
N ALA A 157 21.48 2.14 10.97
CA ALA A 157 21.75 3.42 10.30
C ALA A 157 22.06 4.56 11.30
N MET A 158 21.34 4.63 12.41
CA MET A 158 21.60 5.61 13.49
C MET A 158 22.93 5.34 14.21
N SER A 159 23.36 4.08 14.25
CA SER A 159 24.68 3.70 14.79
C SER A 159 25.83 3.88 13.80
N THR A 160 25.55 4.36 12.58
CA THR A 160 26.53 4.47 11.49
C THR A 160 26.57 5.92 10.97
N PRO A 161 27.26 6.85 11.67
CA PRO A 161 27.23 8.27 11.36
C PRO A 161 27.72 8.62 9.94
N SER A 162 28.61 7.80 9.36
CA SER A 162 29.14 7.98 8.00
C SER A 162 28.06 7.99 6.91
N LEU A 163 26.93 7.33 7.13
CA LEU A 163 25.81 7.35 6.16
C LEU A 163 25.18 8.74 6.04
N TRP A 164 25.26 9.54 7.09
CA TRP A 164 24.64 10.87 7.18
C TRP A 164 25.62 12.00 6.84
N SER A 165 26.90 11.69 6.61
CA SER A 165 27.97 12.68 6.44
C SER A 165 28.30 12.99 4.99
N ARG A 166 27.79 12.22 4.03
CA ARG A 166 28.00 12.40 2.59
C ARG A 166 26.83 13.18 2.00
N LEU A 167 27.03 14.48 1.81
CA LEU A 167 25.98 15.43 1.47
C LEU A 167 26.22 16.04 0.08
N LYS A 168 25.21 15.98 -0.77
CA LYS A 168 25.10 16.81 -1.97
C LYS A 168 24.00 17.82 -1.73
N LEU A 169 24.32 19.10 -1.77
CA LEU A 169 23.44 20.19 -1.40
C LEU A 169 23.21 21.07 -2.62
N GLU A 170 21.95 21.29 -2.97
CA GLU A 170 21.55 22.18 -4.04
C GLU A 170 20.65 23.25 -3.45
N ILE A 171 21.21 24.45 -3.27
CA ILE A 171 20.60 25.58 -2.57
C ILE A 171 20.24 26.64 -3.61
N SER A 172 19.03 27.19 -3.48
CA SER A 172 18.53 28.25 -4.34
C SER A 172 18.53 29.56 -3.54
N ALA A 173 19.50 30.44 -3.81
CA ALA A 173 19.70 31.71 -3.13
C ALA A 173 18.79 32.81 -3.72
N TRP A 174 17.48 32.61 -3.70
CA TRP A 174 16.48 33.64 -3.98
C TRP A 174 15.59 33.83 -2.74
N GLU A 175 14.76 34.88 -2.71
CA GLU A 175 13.81 35.12 -1.62
C GLU A 175 12.76 34.00 -1.53
N THR A 176 13.15 32.86 -0.95
CA THR A 176 12.23 31.79 -0.62
C THR A 176 11.23 32.30 0.41
N SER A 177 9.93 32.13 0.10
CA SER A 177 8.86 32.32 1.08
C SER A 177 9.22 31.60 2.40
N PRO A 178 9.02 32.22 3.58
CA PRO A 178 9.44 31.68 4.88
C PRO A 178 8.85 30.32 5.24
N LYS A 179 7.91 29.79 4.45
CA LYS A 179 7.29 28.47 4.66
C LYS A 179 8.12 27.30 4.10
N ASN A 180 8.97 27.53 3.09
CA ASN A 180 9.71 26.45 2.40
C ASN A 180 11.15 26.26 2.91
N THR A 181 11.75 27.32 3.45
CA THR A 181 13.09 27.29 4.06
C THR A 181 13.18 26.31 5.24
N ASN A 182 12.05 26.01 5.90
CA ASN A 182 12.04 25.13 7.07
C ASN A 182 12.34 23.67 6.71
N ALA A 183 11.67 23.07 5.72
CA ALA A 183 11.80 21.62 5.48
C ALA A 183 13.20 21.21 5.01
N PHE A 184 13.84 22.02 4.16
CA PHE A 184 15.22 21.79 3.73
C PHE A 184 16.19 21.94 4.90
N THR A 185 16.05 23.01 5.68
CA THR A 185 16.87 23.30 6.85
C THR A 185 16.73 22.20 7.91
N ASP A 186 15.50 21.77 8.21
CA ASP A 186 15.18 20.69 9.15
C ASP A 186 15.82 19.37 8.69
N ALA A 187 15.77 19.08 7.39
CA ALA A 187 16.41 17.90 6.82
C ALA A 187 17.94 18.00 6.94
N LEU A 188 18.53 19.13 6.59
CA LEU A 188 19.97 19.34 6.73
C LEU A 188 20.42 19.20 8.19
N GLU A 189 19.73 19.85 9.12
CA GLU A 189 20.02 19.76 10.54
C GLU A 189 19.90 18.33 11.06
N LEU A 190 18.87 17.59 10.64
CA LEU A 190 18.72 16.17 10.97
C LEU A 190 19.93 15.35 10.51
N TYR A 191 20.44 15.59 9.30
CA TYR A 191 21.61 14.90 8.77
C TYR A 191 22.88 15.26 9.55
N LEU A 192 23.08 16.56 9.83
CA LEU A 192 24.20 17.04 10.64
C LEU A 192 24.18 16.43 12.05
N GLN A 193 23.03 16.40 12.72
CA GLN A 193 22.85 15.77 14.03
C GLN A 193 23.17 14.27 13.99
N ARG A 194 22.68 13.54 12.97
CA ARG A 194 22.90 12.09 12.84
C ARG A 194 24.33 11.74 12.42
N SER A 195 25.04 12.66 11.76
CA SER A 195 26.47 12.51 11.43
C SER A 195 27.38 12.61 12.67
N LYS A 196 26.86 13.02 13.83
CA LYS A 196 27.59 13.13 15.11
C LYS A 196 28.86 13.95 14.98
N ASP A 197 30.04 13.40 15.26
CA ASP A 197 31.35 14.05 15.05
C ASP A 197 32.08 13.53 13.80
N TYR A 198 31.43 12.68 13.01
CA TYR A 198 32.05 12.04 11.85
C TYR A 198 32.39 13.10 10.77
N PRO A 199 33.52 12.95 10.05
CA PRO A 199 33.91 13.93 9.03
C PRO A 199 32.90 14.04 7.88
N LEU A 200 32.61 15.27 7.46
CA LEU A 200 31.62 15.59 6.43
C LEU A 200 32.28 15.65 5.05
N ASP A 201 31.68 14.96 4.08
CA ASP A 201 32.00 15.07 2.66
C ASP A 201 30.86 15.85 1.97
N ILE A 202 31.12 17.12 1.64
CA ILE A 202 30.10 18.07 1.16
C ILE A 202 30.38 18.43 -0.31
N ASN A 203 29.35 18.30 -1.15
CA ASN A 203 29.30 18.84 -2.50
C ASN A 203 28.18 19.88 -2.53
N LEU A 204 28.51 21.16 -2.75
CA LEU A 204 27.60 22.27 -2.64
C LEU A 204 27.43 22.98 -3.99
N HIS A 205 26.19 23.05 -4.44
CA HIS A 205 25.79 23.90 -5.55
C HIS A 205 24.85 25.00 -5.04
N VAL A 206 25.19 26.25 -5.33
CA VAL A 206 24.37 27.41 -5.01
C VAL A 206 24.01 28.12 -6.33
N SER A 207 22.74 28.41 -6.53
CA SER A 207 22.22 29.17 -7.67
C SER A 207 21.40 30.36 -7.18
N GLY A 208 21.68 31.56 -7.66
CA GLY A 208 21.01 32.80 -7.26
C GLY A 208 21.87 34.03 -7.57
N ASP A 209 21.29 35.23 -7.41
CA ASP A 209 21.99 36.49 -7.69
C ASP A 209 22.88 36.89 -6.49
N GLU A 210 24.08 37.40 -6.77
CA GLU A 210 25.12 37.70 -5.76
C GLU A 210 24.75 38.88 -4.83
N GLY A 211 23.61 39.54 -5.09
CA GLY A 211 23.14 40.74 -4.39
C GLY A 211 22.40 40.52 -3.07
N LEU A 212 22.31 39.30 -2.54
CA LEU A 212 21.62 39.05 -1.27
C LEU A 212 22.44 39.54 -0.06
N GLU A 213 21.93 40.56 0.65
CA GLU A 213 22.51 41.10 1.88
C GLU A 213 22.52 40.10 3.06
N HIS A 214 21.77 38.99 2.96
CA HIS A 214 21.65 37.98 4.01
C HIS A 214 22.14 36.59 3.59
N LYS A 215 23.03 36.01 4.40
CA LYS A 215 23.49 34.61 4.21
C LYS A 215 22.31 33.66 4.44
N PRO A 216 21.96 32.78 3.48
CA PRO A 216 20.88 31.83 3.68
C PRO A 216 21.17 30.91 4.88
N LEU A 217 20.14 30.65 5.69
CA LEU A 217 20.23 29.88 6.94
C LEU A 217 20.95 28.53 6.79
N PRO A 218 20.75 27.74 5.72
CA PRO A 218 21.46 26.47 5.55
C PRO A 218 22.98 26.62 5.43
N LEU A 219 23.49 27.69 4.79
CA LEU A 219 24.93 27.94 4.73
C LEU A 219 25.50 28.25 6.12
N THR A 220 24.74 28.97 6.94
CA THR A 220 25.14 29.26 8.33
C THR A 220 25.25 27.97 9.14
N LEU A 221 24.29 27.05 9.02
CA LEU A 221 24.36 25.73 9.66
C LEU A 221 25.58 24.93 9.20
N LEU A 222 25.87 24.90 7.89
CA LEU A 222 27.06 24.20 7.40
C LEU A 222 28.35 24.75 8.01
N ILE A 223 28.49 26.08 8.05
CA ILE A 223 29.68 26.77 8.57
C ILE A 223 29.91 26.45 10.06
N GLN A 224 28.84 26.31 10.85
CA GLN A 224 28.96 25.90 12.26
C GLN A 224 29.65 24.54 12.43
N HIS A 225 29.53 23.67 11.41
CA HIS A 225 30.17 22.34 11.38
C HIS A 225 31.48 22.30 10.56
N SER A 226 32.03 23.45 10.14
CA SER A 226 33.22 23.57 9.28
C SER A 226 34.46 22.82 9.78
N LYS A 227 34.65 22.74 11.10
CA LYS A 227 35.79 22.02 11.72
C LYS A 227 35.82 20.52 11.38
N ARG A 228 34.71 19.96 10.94
CA ARG A 228 34.57 18.54 10.62
C ARG A 228 34.54 18.26 9.13
N TRP A 229 34.73 19.27 8.28
CA TRP A 229 34.74 19.07 6.84
C TRP A 229 36.00 18.32 6.42
N LYS A 230 35.80 17.17 5.78
CA LYS A 230 36.86 16.36 5.18
C LYS A 230 37.05 16.70 3.71
N SER A 231 35.94 16.89 2.99
CA SER A 231 35.95 17.43 1.62
C SER A 231 34.83 18.46 1.47
N PHE A 232 35.13 19.54 0.76
CA PHE A 232 34.17 20.56 0.39
C PHE A 232 34.43 20.93 -1.08
N GLN A 233 33.44 20.67 -1.93
CA GLN A 233 33.48 20.91 -3.38
C GLN A 233 32.32 21.78 -3.80
#